data_AF-A0AA35S1C3-F1
#
_entry.id   AF-A0AA35S1C3-F1
#
_cell.length_a   1.000
_cell.length_b   1.000
_cell.length_c   1.000
_cell.angle_alpha   90.00
_cell.angle_beta   90.00
_cell.angle_gamma   90.00
#
_symmetry.space_group_name_H-M   'P 1'
#
loop_
_entity.id
_entity.type
_entity.pdbx_description
1 polymer ?
#
loop_
_entity_poly.entity_id
_entity_poly.type
_entity_poly.pdbx_seq_one_letter_code
_entity_poly.pdbx_strand_id
1 'polypeptide(L)'
;MSSARFRFLYRAIRSSPGAGNGVEVTPPRGATVGRHLHSVIRGIRGVIFDMDGTLTVPVLDFVEMRSRLGLPQGADILPTVMRMPAAQRAQAMRTIEELEEEASRRLELQPGVLDLLHMLIQSGVERAVVTRNSPEAAQVFLDKLHQELADRRHLYPLLEPNQIFSQVLTRDFTPCKPDPAAVYHICRQWGVEPADVVFIGDDATDMRCCRNAGAAASEELKELISTALKGSLRYIKISIENEKLVPDGSSTTSGSWEDDLDSMIQPQLFEDKPCYIFYRLDERNSYQNYLWVFMSYTPDNAKVRDKMLYAATKATVRKAFQSGVVVDDIAATTKDELSLAGYRRHLESQKAAPPLSQTEVALQELQLNEDRVDVGTATRQSHLHGVAFPIDQNALQALQQLGNKELAYVRLAVEMSKERIYLDTKKESMTADGLSAVVPDGHPSYHFFLFKHTFEGDYQESIVFIYSCPGFKSSIKERMLYSSCKEPLVSVVEDSLKIEVVKKIEIDSGKDLSEAYIMEEVHPSQQAYRPKFMKPPGPARRRSRSPAKNNHSDIA
;
A
#
# COMPACT_ATOMS: atom_id res chain seq x y z
N MET A 1 -19.77 4.95 -20.87
CA MET A 1 -20.81 4.65 -19.86
C MET A 1 -20.72 5.62 -18.68
N SER A 2 -21.84 6.23 -18.28
CA SER A 2 -21.90 7.31 -17.28
C SER A 2 -21.53 6.86 -15.86
N SER A 3 -20.45 7.42 -15.30
CA SER A 3 -20.04 7.26 -13.88
C SER A 3 -21.15 7.61 -12.88
N ALA A 4 -22.18 8.37 -13.26
CA ALA A 4 -23.29 8.72 -12.39
C ALA A 4 -24.22 7.53 -12.11
N ARG A 5 -24.51 6.71 -13.13
CA ARG A 5 -25.37 5.52 -13.01
C ARG A 5 -24.70 4.45 -12.15
N PHE A 6 -23.42 4.19 -12.42
CA PHE A 6 -22.59 3.31 -11.60
C PHE A 6 -22.55 3.79 -10.14
N ARG A 7 -22.23 5.07 -9.89
CA ARG A 7 -22.16 5.63 -8.53
C ARG A 7 -23.49 5.55 -7.78
N PHE A 8 -24.61 5.74 -8.48
CA PHE A 8 -25.92 5.62 -7.87
C PHE A 8 -26.20 4.18 -7.42
N LEU A 9 -26.06 3.21 -8.34
CA LEU A 9 -26.31 1.79 -8.03
C LEU A 9 -25.33 1.28 -6.97
N TYR A 10 -24.05 1.64 -7.07
CA TYR A 10 -23.04 1.26 -6.08
C TYR A 10 -23.32 1.84 -4.68
N ARG A 11 -23.78 3.10 -4.59
CA ARG A 11 -24.23 3.69 -3.32
C ARG A 11 -25.47 2.98 -2.78
N ALA A 12 -26.43 2.67 -3.64
CA ALA A 12 -27.65 1.96 -3.25
C ALA A 12 -27.36 0.59 -2.65
N ILE A 13 -26.33 -0.13 -3.13
CA ILE A 13 -25.92 -1.41 -2.52
C ILE A 13 -25.37 -1.22 -1.10
N ARG A 14 -24.59 -0.15 -0.88
CA ARG A 14 -23.89 0.13 0.38
C ARG A 14 -24.71 0.86 1.44
N SER A 15 -25.85 1.44 1.08
CA SER A 15 -26.72 2.18 2.00
C SER A 15 -28.12 1.55 2.04
N SER A 16 -28.59 1.18 3.23
CA SER A 16 -30.01 0.88 3.42
C SER A 16 -30.78 2.21 3.46
N PRO A 17 -31.84 2.40 2.65
CA PRO A 17 -32.78 3.50 2.83
C PRO A 17 -33.63 3.21 4.07
N GLY A 18 -33.05 3.30 5.27
CA GLY A 18 -33.77 2.95 6.49
C GLY A 18 -33.02 2.92 7.82
N ALA A 19 -31.72 3.24 7.89
CA ALA A 19 -30.99 3.23 9.16
C ALA A 19 -30.13 4.49 9.34
N GLY A 20 -30.68 5.48 10.05
CA GLY A 20 -29.97 6.70 10.43
C GLY A 20 -30.77 7.60 11.38
N ASN A 21 -30.48 7.47 12.68
CA ASN A 21 -30.62 8.44 13.77
C ASN A 21 -31.78 9.46 13.74
N GLY A 22 -32.81 9.19 14.56
CA GLY A 22 -33.22 10.12 15.64
C GLY A 22 -33.67 11.55 15.29
N VAL A 23 -33.99 11.87 14.04
CA VAL A 23 -34.71 13.10 13.68
C VAL A 23 -35.94 12.68 12.91
N GLU A 24 -37.13 12.93 13.48
CA GLU A 24 -38.41 12.82 12.78
C GLU A 24 -38.36 13.71 11.53
N VAL A 25 -38.00 13.13 10.40
CA VAL A 25 -38.39 13.66 9.09
C VAL A 25 -39.64 12.89 8.72
N THR A 26 -40.80 13.46 9.07
CA THR A 26 -42.09 13.03 8.51
C THR A 26 -41.95 12.86 7.00
N PRO A 27 -42.41 11.73 6.43
CA PRO A 27 -42.21 11.46 5.02
C PRO A 27 -42.97 12.51 4.20
N PRO A 28 -42.34 13.19 3.22
CA PRO A 28 -43.11 13.98 2.27
C PRO A 28 -43.97 12.99 1.47
N ARG A 29 -45.28 13.18 1.56
CA ARG A 29 -46.29 12.44 0.81
C ARG A 29 -45.90 12.36 -0.67
N GLY A 30 -45.80 11.13 -1.19
CA GLY A 30 -46.07 10.78 -2.58
C GLY A 30 -45.12 11.32 -3.67
N ALA A 31 -44.54 10.38 -4.43
CA ALA A 31 -44.13 10.53 -5.83
C ALA A 31 -42.76 11.13 -6.22
N THR A 32 -41.86 11.51 -5.29
CA THR A 32 -40.58 12.15 -5.67
C THR A 32 -39.39 11.18 -5.80
N VAL A 33 -39.25 10.19 -4.90
CA VAL A 33 -38.13 9.20 -4.96
C VAL A 33 -38.28 8.28 -6.18
N GLY A 34 -39.49 7.81 -6.48
CA GLY A 34 -39.76 6.95 -7.64
C GLY A 34 -39.47 7.60 -9.01
N ARG A 35 -39.64 8.92 -9.15
CA ARG A 35 -39.38 9.63 -10.42
C ARG A 35 -37.88 9.78 -10.72
N HIS A 36 -37.07 10.07 -9.71
CA HIS A 36 -35.63 10.19 -9.90
C HIS A 36 -34.99 8.82 -10.15
N LEU A 37 -35.54 7.77 -9.52
CA LEU A 37 -35.11 6.39 -9.68
C LEU A 37 -35.41 5.82 -11.08
N HIS A 38 -36.65 6.01 -11.56
CA HIS A 38 -37.04 5.61 -12.91
C HIS A 38 -36.20 6.33 -13.97
N SER A 39 -35.81 7.58 -13.72
CA SER A 39 -34.91 8.35 -14.62
C SER A 39 -33.50 7.77 -14.72
N VAL A 40 -32.95 7.19 -13.64
CA VAL A 40 -31.56 6.67 -13.61
C VAL A 40 -31.47 5.31 -14.27
N ILE A 41 -32.49 4.46 -14.07
CA ILE A 41 -32.57 3.09 -14.61
C ILE A 41 -33.06 3.09 -16.07
N ARG A 42 -33.70 4.18 -16.53
CA ARG A 42 -34.21 4.30 -17.90
C ARG A 42 -33.12 4.03 -18.95
N GLY A 43 -33.33 2.98 -19.73
CA GLY A 43 -32.42 2.55 -20.81
C GLY A 43 -31.31 1.60 -20.39
N ILE A 44 -31.27 1.16 -19.12
CA ILE A 44 -30.45 0.01 -18.70
C ILE A 44 -31.29 -1.24 -18.95
N ARG A 45 -30.77 -2.19 -19.72
CA ARG A 45 -31.46 -3.47 -19.99
C ARG A 45 -30.94 -4.62 -19.13
N GLY A 46 -29.72 -4.50 -18.59
CA GLY A 46 -29.18 -5.48 -17.65
C GLY A 46 -28.13 -4.90 -16.69
N VAL A 47 -27.94 -5.57 -15.57
CA VAL A 47 -26.90 -5.27 -14.58
C VAL A 47 -26.11 -6.54 -14.27
N ILE A 48 -24.79 -6.47 -14.38
CA ILE A 48 -23.87 -7.52 -14.00
C ILE A 48 -23.17 -7.09 -12.71
N PHE A 49 -23.17 -7.96 -11.70
CA PHE A 49 -22.55 -7.70 -10.41
C PHE A 49 -21.27 -8.52 -10.24
N ASP A 50 -20.26 -7.93 -9.61
CA ASP A 50 -19.26 -8.68 -8.86
C ASP A 50 -19.83 -9.15 -7.51
N MET A 51 -19.24 -10.18 -6.93
CA MET A 51 -19.72 -10.77 -5.67
C MET A 51 -19.06 -10.09 -4.45
N ASP A 52 -17.74 -10.20 -4.31
CA ASP A 52 -17.05 -9.72 -3.10
C ASP A 52 -16.87 -8.22 -3.10
N GLY A 53 -17.10 -7.58 -1.95
CA GLY A 53 -16.98 -6.12 -1.82
C GLY A 53 -18.02 -5.29 -2.59
N THR A 54 -18.82 -5.98 -3.41
CA THR A 54 -19.96 -5.45 -4.17
C THR A 54 -21.29 -5.95 -3.63
N LEU A 55 -21.59 -7.26 -3.66
CA LEU A 55 -22.83 -7.83 -3.11
C LEU A 55 -22.64 -8.34 -1.68
N THR A 56 -21.43 -8.75 -1.31
CA THR A 56 -21.08 -9.12 0.06
C THR A 56 -20.21 -8.03 0.71
N VAL A 57 -20.25 -7.96 2.03
CA VAL A 57 -19.27 -7.18 2.79
C VAL A 57 -17.90 -7.86 2.60
N PRO A 58 -16.83 -7.13 2.24
CA PRO A 58 -15.53 -7.77 2.02
C PRO A 58 -15.03 -8.41 3.33
N VAL A 59 -15.03 -9.75 3.36
CA VAL A 59 -14.53 -10.56 4.48
C VAL A 59 -13.24 -11.31 4.15
N LEU A 60 -12.90 -11.41 2.88
CA LEU A 60 -11.69 -12.06 2.39
C LEU A 60 -10.50 -11.10 2.47
N ASP A 61 -9.52 -11.40 3.33
CA ASP A 61 -8.31 -10.61 3.47
C ASP A 61 -7.26 -11.05 2.42
N PHE A 62 -7.21 -10.34 1.30
CA PHE A 62 -6.23 -10.59 0.25
C PHE A 62 -4.77 -10.28 0.66
N VAL A 63 -4.55 -9.49 1.71
CA VAL A 63 -3.22 -9.22 2.27
C VAL A 63 -2.74 -10.45 3.02
N GLU A 64 -3.60 -11.01 3.87
CA GLU A 64 -3.33 -12.26 4.57
C GLU A 64 -3.15 -13.43 3.59
N MET A 65 -4.03 -13.55 2.59
CA MET A 65 -3.93 -14.59 1.57
C MET A 65 -2.59 -14.54 0.82
N ARG A 66 -2.13 -13.34 0.42
CA ARG A 66 -0.80 -13.18 -0.18
C ARG A 66 0.32 -13.60 0.76
N SER A 67 0.21 -13.26 2.05
CA SER A 67 1.19 -13.64 3.07
C SER A 67 1.27 -15.15 3.26
N ARG A 68 0.13 -15.84 3.42
CA ARG A 68 0.09 -17.31 3.59
C ARG A 68 0.59 -18.05 2.35
N LEU A 69 0.38 -17.49 1.16
CA LEU A 69 0.85 -18.05 -0.11
C LEU A 69 2.31 -17.69 -0.45
N GLY A 70 2.99 -16.88 0.38
CA GLY A 70 4.35 -16.41 0.11
C GLY A 70 4.47 -15.50 -1.13
N LEU A 71 3.38 -14.81 -1.49
CA LEU A 71 3.31 -13.94 -2.65
C LEU A 71 3.68 -12.49 -2.30
N PRO A 72 4.40 -11.77 -3.17
CA PRO A 72 4.69 -10.36 -2.92
C PRO A 72 3.42 -9.51 -2.93
N GLN A 73 3.40 -8.44 -2.13
CA GLN A 73 2.27 -7.51 -2.07
C GLN A 73 2.00 -6.91 -3.46
N GLY A 74 0.73 -6.94 -3.87
CA GLY A 74 0.29 -6.49 -5.20
C GLY A 74 0.37 -7.52 -6.33
N ALA A 75 0.90 -8.74 -6.09
CA ALA A 75 0.81 -9.82 -7.07
C ALA A 75 -0.62 -10.36 -7.20
N ASP A 76 -1.03 -10.64 -8.45
CA ASP A 76 -2.29 -11.31 -8.74
C ASP A 76 -2.18 -12.78 -8.33
N ILE A 77 -3.05 -13.22 -7.43
CA ILE A 77 -2.96 -14.50 -6.73
C ILE A 77 -3.16 -15.65 -7.73
N LEU A 78 -4.25 -15.64 -8.49
CA LEU A 78 -4.62 -16.75 -9.38
C LEU A 78 -3.61 -16.96 -10.52
N PRO A 79 -3.18 -15.94 -11.29
CA PRO A 79 -2.18 -16.13 -12.34
C PRO A 79 -0.82 -16.55 -11.80
N THR A 80 -0.44 -16.08 -10.61
CA THR A 80 0.83 -16.47 -9.98
C THR A 80 0.79 -17.93 -9.52
N VAL A 81 -0.29 -18.34 -8.86
CA VAL A 81 -0.48 -19.74 -8.42
C VAL A 81 -0.55 -20.70 -9.60
N MET A 82 -1.24 -20.32 -10.68
CA MET A 82 -1.33 -21.15 -11.90
C MET A 82 0.04 -21.39 -12.57
N ARG A 83 1.02 -20.52 -12.35
CA ARG A 83 2.40 -20.64 -12.87
C ARG A 83 3.33 -21.46 -11.94
N MET A 84 2.89 -21.82 -10.74
CA MET A 84 3.69 -22.61 -9.80
C MET A 84 3.83 -24.07 -10.27
N PRO A 85 4.92 -24.78 -9.86
CA PRO A 85 5.04 -26.23 -10.03
C PRO A 85 3.84 -26.98 -9.44
N ALA A 86 3.47 -28.13 -10.02
CA ALA A 86 2.24 -28.84 -9.69
C ALA A 86 2.03 -29.10 -8.18
N ALA A 87 3.09 -29.50 -7.45
CA ALA A 87 3.02 -29.73 -6.02
C ALA A 87 2.79 -28.43 -5.21
N GLN A 88 3.46 -27.34 -5.58
CA GLN A 88 3.29 -26.03 -4.94
C GLN A 88 1.94 -25.41 -5.29
N ARG A 89 1.48 -25.56 -6.54
CA ARG A 89 0.14 -25.13 -6.97
C ARG A 89 -0.96 -25.86 -6.19
N ALA A 90 -0.81 -27.17 -5.99
CA ALA A 90 -1.78 -27.95 -5.21
C ALA A 90 -1.85 -27.47 -3.75
N GLN A 91 -0.70 -27.19 -3.12
CA GLN A 91 -0.65 -26.66 -1.76
C GLN A 91 -1.24 -25.24 -1.69
N ALA A 92 -0.89 -24.37 -2.63
CA ALA A 92 -1.43 -23.01 -2.73
C ALA A 92 -2.94 -23.01 -2.93
N MET A 93 -3.47 -23.92 -3.74
CA MET A 93 -4.92 -24.05 -3.95
C MET A 93 -5.64 -24.47 -2.67
N ARG A 94 -5.09 -25.42 -1.89
CA ARG A 94 -5.67 -25.80 -0.58
C ARG A 94 -5.70 -24.62 0.40
N THR A 95 -4.62 -23.84 0.46
CA THR A 95 -4.58 -22.65 1.32
C THR A 95 -5.60 -21.58 0.87
N ILE A 96 -5.83 -21.43 -0.44
CA ILE A 96 -6.90 -20.57 -0.97
C ILE A 96 -8.27 -21.11 -0.54
N GLU A 97 -8.51 -22.42 -0.70
CA GLU A 97 -9.76 -23.08 -0.32
C GLU A 97 -10.06 -22.92 1.18
N GLU A 98 -9.07 -23.10 2.06
CA GLU A 98 -9.20 -22.90 3.51
C GLU A 98 -9.60 -21.44 3.87
N LEU A 99 -8.92 -20.46 3.28
CA LEU A 99 -9.23 -19.04 3.48
C LEU A 99 -10.60 -18.66 2.91
N GLU A 100 -10.99 -19.24 1.78
CA GLU A 100 -12.32 -19.09 1.19
C GLU A 100 -13.40 -19.69 2.10
N GLU A 101 -13.16 -20.83 2.75
CA GLU A 101 -14.08 -21.44 3.70
C GLU A 101 -14.23 -20.57 4.97
N GLU A 102 -13.13 -20.06 5.52
CA GLU A 102 -13.14 -19.14 6.66
C GLU A 102 -13.89 -17.82 6.34
N ALA A 103 -13.72 -17.29 5.13
CA ALA A 103 -14.46 -16.11 4.67
C ALA A 103 -15.95 -16.41 4.46
N SER A 104 -16.28 -17.58 3.92
CA SER A 104 -17.65 -18.04 3.69
C SER A 104 -18.47 -18.12 5.00
N ARG A 105 -17.83 -18.53 6.12
CA ARG A 105 -18.48 -18.56 7.45
C ARG A 105 -18.83 -17.18 8.00
N ARG A 106 -18.13 -16.15 7.57
CA ARG A 106 -18.33 -14.75 7.98
C ARG A 106 -19.10 -13.95 6.92
N LEU A 107 -19.59 -14.60 5.88
CA LEU A 107 -20.23 -13.94 4.75
C LEU A 107 -21.48 -13.18 5.20
N GLU A 108 -21.46 -11.87 4.96
CA GLU A 108 -22.60 -10.98 5.16
C GLU A 108 -22.92 -10.28 3.83
N LEU A 109 -24.21 -10.10 3.56
CA LEU A 109 -24.67 -9.32 2.42
C LEU A 109 -24.49 -7.82 2.68
N GLN A 110 -24.22 -7.05 1.64
CA GLN A 110 -24.27 -5.59 1.77
C GLN A 110 -25.70 -5.14 2.15
N PRO A 111 -25.86 -4.14 3.03
CA PRO A 111 -27.16 -3.80 3.62
C PRO A 111 -28.29 -3.46 2.63
N GLY A 112 -27.96 -2.90 1.45
CA GLY A 112 -28.92 -2.46 0.45
C GLY A 112 -29.17 -3.46 -0.70
N VAL A 113 -28.62 -4.68 -0.64
CA VAL A 113 -28.69 -5.66 -1.74
C VAL A 113 -30.13 -6.06 -2.07
N LEU A 114 -30.93 -6.42 -1.06
CA LEU A 114 -32.31 -6.86 -1.28
C LEU A 114 -33.17 -5.72 -1.85
N ASP A 115 -33.00 -4.50 -1.34
CA ASP A 115 -33.70 -3.31 -1.84
C ASP A 115 -33.37 -3.03 -3.31
N LEU A 116 -32.08 -3.12 -3.67
CA LEU A 116 -31.64 -2.92 -5.04
C LEU A 116 -32.18 -4.01 -5.98
N LEU A 117 -32.05 -5.29 -5.60
CA LEU A 117 -32.49 -6.40 -6.43
C LEU A 117 -34.00 -6.34 -6.67
N HIS A 118 -34.77 -6.02 -5.62
CA HIS A 118 -36.22 -5.85 -5.74
C HIS A 118 -36.57 -4.72 -6.72
N MET A 119 -35.87 -3.60 -6.64
CA MET A 119 -36.05 -2.46 -7.54
C MET A 119 -35.69 -2.79 -9.00
N LEU A 120 -34.62 -3.53 -9.25
CA LEU A 120 -34.21 -3.93 -10.59
C LEU A 120 -35.23 -4.90 -11.23
N ILE A 121 -35.76 -5.85 -10.44
CA ILE A 121 -36.84 -6.74 -10.88
C ILE A 121 -38.09 -5.94 -11.23
N GLN A 122 -38.51 -5.02 -10.35
CA GLN A 122 -39.68 -4.18 -10.58
C GLN A 122 -39.54 -3.33 -11.85
N SER A 123 -38.30 -2.98 -12.22
CA SER A 123 -37.98 -2.19 -13.41
C SER A 123 -37.75 -3.04 -14.67
N GLY A 124 -37.91 -4.37 -14.59
CA GLY A 124 -37.72 -5.27 -15.74
C GLY A 124 -36.27 -5.34 -16.25
N VAL A 125 -35.30 -5.07 -15.38
CA VAL A 125 -33.87 -5.11 -15.72
C VAL A 125 -33.35 -6.53 -15.49
N GLU A 126 -32.52 -7.05 -16.40
CA GLU A 126 -31.87 -8.36 -16.24
C GLU A 126 -30.71 -8.30 -15.22
N ARG A 127 -30.43 -9.40 -14.52
CA ARG A 127 -29.37 -9.43 -13.48
C ARG A 127 -28.54 -10.69 -13.58
N ALA A 128 -27.22 -10.55 -13.51
CA ALA A 128 -26.30 -11.67 -13.43
C ALA A 128 -25.16 -11.36 -12.46
N VAL A 129 -24.49 -12.41 -11.99
CA VAL A 129 -23.26 -12.31 -11.21
C VAL A 129 -22.10 -12.84 -12.05
N VAL A 130 -20.97 -12.17 -12.01
CA VAL A 130 -19.69 -12.70 -12.49
C VAL A 130 -18.70 -12.54 -11.35
N THR A 131 -17.95 -13.58 -10.99
CA THR A 131 -16.97 -13.56 -9.88
C THR A 131 -15.72 -14.37 -10.22
N ARG A 132 -14.61 -14.11 -9.51
CA ARG A 132 -13.39 -14.92 -9.54
C ARG A 132 -13.35 -16.00 -8.44
N ASN A 133 -14.44 -16.19 -7.71
CA ASN A 133 -14.58 -17.23 -6.69
C ASN A 133 -14.94 -18.59 -7.28
N SER A 134 -14.82 -19.63 -6.45
CA SER A 134 -15.31 -20.99 -6.71
C SER A 134 -16.81 -21.04 -6.97
N PRO A 135 -17.28 -22.05 -7.72
CA PRO A 135 -18.68 -22.50 -7.69
C PRO A 135 -19.22 -22.66 -6.25
N GLU A 136 -18.44 -23.26 -5.36
CA GLU A 136 -18.83 -23.54 -3.98
C GLU A 136 -19.05 -22.24 -3.19
N ALA A 137 -18.12 -21.29 -3.26
CA ALA A 137 -18.26 -19.99 -2.58
C ALA A 137 -19.42 -19.16 -3.14
N ALA A 138 -19.65 -19.22 -4.46
CA ALA A 138 -20.82 -18.58 -5.08
C ALA A 138 -22.13 -19.22 -4.60
N GLN A 139 -22.16 -20.54 -4.38
CA GLN A 139 -23.32 -21.24 -3.82
C GLN A 139 -23.60 -20.80 -2.38
N VAL A 140 -22.58 -20.68 -1.53
CA VAL A 140 -22.75 -20.17 -0.16
C VAL A 140 -23.35 -18.76 -0.15
N PHE A 141 -22.90 -17.89 -1.06
CA PHE A 141 -23.50 -16.56 -1.24
C PHE A 141 -25.00 -16.65 -1.58
N LEU A 142 -25.37 -17.51 -2.52
CA LEU A 142 -26.77 -17.70 -2.92
C LEU A 142 -27.63 -18.24 -1.78
N ASP A 143 -27.13 -19.22 -1.03
CA ASP A 143 -27.83 -19.80 0.12
C ASP A 143 -28.08 -18.74 1.20
N LYS A 144 -27.07 -17.90 1.49
CA LYS A 144 -27.21 -16.78 2.43
C LYS A 144 -28.20 -15.73 1.93
N LEU A 145 -28.20 -15.42 0.63
CA LEU A 145 -29.17 -14.53 0.00
C LEU A 145 -30.61 -15.07 0.12
N HIS A 146 -30.80 -16.36 -0.12
CA HIS A 146 -32.10 -17.02 0.01
C HIS A 146 -32.58 -17.06 1.45
N GLN A 147 -31.69 -17.28 2.42
CA GLN A 147 -32.01 -17.26 3.84
C GLN A 147 -32.49 -15.86 4.28
N GLU A 148 -31.72 -14.80 3.99
CA GLU A 148 -32.10 -13.42 4.34
C GLU A 148 -33.41 -12.99 3.66
N LEU A 149 -33.64 -13.45 2.42
CA LEU A 149 -34.88 -13.21 1.72
C LEU A 149 -36.07 -13.97 2.33
N ALA A 150 -35.88 -15.19 2.81
CA ALA A 150 -36.93 -15.97 3.46
C ALA A 150 -37.43 -15.26 4.74
N ASP A 151 -36.52 -14.73 5.55
CA ASP A 151 -36.83 -13.99 6.78
C ASP A 151 -37.60 -12.69 6.50
N ARG A 152 -37.35 -12.07 5.33
CA ARG A 152 -37.90 -10.75 4.95
C ARG A 152 -38.85 -10.81 3.76
N ARG A 153 -39.42 -11.98 3.46
CA ARG A 153 -40.20 -12.22 2.22
C ARG A 153 -41.36 -11.24 2.03
N HIS A 154 -41.98 -10.83 3.14
CA HIS A 154 -43.09 -9.87 3.14
C HIS A 154 -42.69 -8.48 2.62
N LEU A 155 -41.42 -8.07 2.73
CA LEU A 155 -40.92 -6.79 2.22
C LEU A 155 -40.56 -6.84 0.73
N TYR A 156 -40.27 -8.03 0.18
CA TYR A 156 -39.75 -8.21 -1.17
C TYR A 156 -40.53 -9.25 -1.98
N PRO A 157 -41.85 -9.07 -2.22
CA PRO A 157 -42.70 -10.08 -2.82
C PRO A 157 -42.37 -10.44 -4.29
N LEU A 158 -41.55 -9.62 -4.96
CA LEU A 158 -41.12 -9.86 -6.35
C LEU A 158 -39.79 -10.64 -6.44
N LEU A 159 -39.07 -10.81 -5.33
CA LEU A 159 -37.83 -11.58 -5.32
C LEU A 159 -38.17 -13.06 -5.12
N GLU A 160 -38.13 -13.82 -6.21
CA GLU A 160 -38.23 -15.28 -6.17
C GLU A 160 -36.81 -15.88 -6.18
N PRO A 161 -36.45 -16.77 -5.24
CA PRO A 161 -35.07 -17.27 -5.05
C PRO A 161 -34.37 -17.74 -6.32
N ASN A 162 -35.09 -18.46 -7.19
CA ASN A 162 -34.54 -19.03 -8.43
C ASN A 162 -34.59 -18.08 -9.63
N GLN A 163 -35.06 -16.84 -9.43
CA GLN A 163 -35.20 -15.84 -10.49
C GLN A 163 -34.45 -14.55 -10.18
N ILE A 164 -33.69 -14.48 -9.07
CA ILE A 164 -32.95 -13.27 -8.68
C ILE A 164 -31.90 -12.91 -9.73
N PHE A 165 -31.07 -13.89 -10.12
CA PHE A 165 -30.06 -13.77 -11.16
C PHE A 165 -30.36 -14.77 -12.27
N SER A 166 -30.29 -14.33 -13.53
CA SER A 166 -30.43 -15.24 -14.66
C SER A 166 -29.25 -16.22 -14.76
N GLN A 167 -28.07 -15.77 -14.32
CA GLN A 167 -26.81 -16.52 -14.40
C GLN A 167 -25.83 -16.07 -13.30
N VAL A 168 -25.01 -17.00 -12.83
CA VAL A 168 -23.88 -16.77 -11.94
C VAL A 168 -22.65 -17.42 -12.57
N LEU A 169 -21.74 -16.62 -13.12
CA LEU A 169 -20.51 -17.09 -13.75
C LEU A 169 -19.35 -16.99 -12.76
N THR A 170 -18.74 -18.13 -12.44
CA THR A 170 -17.65 -18.24 -11.46
C THR A 170 -16.28 -18.34 -12.15
N ARG A 171 -15.22 -18.60 -11.38
CA ARG A 171 -13.85 -18.76 -11.90
C ARG A 171 -13.69 -19.85 -12.97
N ASP A 172 -14.60 -20.82 -13.00
CA ASP A 172 -14.58 -21.92 -13.97
C ASP A 172 -14.98 -21.47 -15.37
N PHE A 173 -15.66 -20.32 -15.50
CA PHE A 173 -15.91 -19.71 -16.79
C PHE A 173 -14.61 -19.12 -17.35
N THR A 174 -14.10 -19.73 -18.42
CA THR A 174 -12.83 -19.34 -19.05
C THR A 174 -13.02 -18.73 -20.44
N PRO A 175 -12.29 -17.66 -20.79
CA PRO A 175 -11.40 -16.88 -19.93
C PRO A 175 -12.16 -16.09 -18.83
N CYS A 176 -11.61 -16.05 -17.62
CA CYS A 176 -12.21 -15.33 -16.49
C CYS A 176 -11.84 -13.82 -16.54
N LYS A 177 -12.52 -13.00 -15.72
CA LYS A 177 -12.17 -11.57 -15.58
C LYS A 177 -10.67 -11.41 -15.27
N PRO A 178 -9.94 -10.47 -15.88
CA PRO A 178 -10.41 -9.25 -16.56
C PRO A 178 -10.76 -9.42 -18.06
N ASP A 179 -10.83 -10.64 -18.59
CA ASP A 179 -11.29 -10.89 -19.95
C ASP A 179 -12.81 -10.60 -20.08
N PRO A 180 -13.28 -10.04 -21.20
CA PRO A 180 -14.69 -9.69 -21.38
C PRO A 180 -15.62 -10.86 -21.77
N ALA A 181 -15.09 -12.08 -21.96
CA ALA A 181 -15.87 -13.22 -22.44
C ALA A 181 -17.16 -13.49 -21.62
N ALA A 182 -17.10 -13.35 -20.30
CA ALA A 182 -18.25 -13.53 -19.41
C ALA A 182 -19.36 -12.48 -19.69
N VAL A 183 -18.97 -11.22 -19.93
CA VAL A 183 -19.92 -10.14 -20.24
C VAL A 183 -20.58 -10.38 -21.59
N TYR A 184 -19.81 -10.75 -22.62
CA TYR A 184 -20.37 -11.07 -23.94
C TYR A 184 -21.30 -12.27 -23.90
N HIS A 185 -20.95 -13.31 -23.13
CA HIS A 185 -21.80 -14.49 -22.93
C HIS A 185 -23.17 -14.11 -22.35
N ILE A 186 -23.17 -13.31 -21.28
CA ILE A 186 -24.39 -12.83 -20.63
C ILE A 186 -25.22 -11.96 -21.58
N CYS A 187 -24.59 -10.98 -22.23
CA CYS A 187 -25.28 -10.07 -23.16
C CYS A 187 -25.97 -10.83 -24.31
N ARG A 188 -25.28 -11.85 -24.86
CA ARG A 188 -25.84 -12.70 -25.92
C ARG A 188 -27.06 -13.48 -25.46
N GLN A 189 -27.07 -13.99 -24.23
CA GLN A 189 -28.23 -14.71 -23.69
C GLN A 189 -29.42 -13.77 -23.44
N TRP A 190 -29.16 -12.56 -22.96
CA TRP A 190 -30.20 -11.55 -22.74
C TRP A 190 -30.72 -10.91 -24.03
N GLY A 191 -30.03 -11.10 -25.16
CA GLY A 191 -30.37 -10.40 -26.41
C GLY A 191 -30.17 -8.89 -26.30
N VAL A 192 -29.17 -8.46 -25.53
CA VAL A 192 -28.84 -7.05 -25.30
C VAL A 192 -27.42 -6.74 -25.75
N GLU A 193 -27.18 -5.50 -26.14
CA GLU A 193 -25.84 -5.03 -26.46
C GLU A 193 -25.06 -4.75 -25.16
N PRO A 194 -23.73 -4.98 -25.11
CA PRO A 194 -22.91 -4.64 -23.94
C PRO A 194 -23.03 -3.17 -23.50
N ALA A 195 -23.37 -2.28 -24.43
CA ALA A 195 -23.61 -0.85 -24.16
C ALA A 195 -24.87 -0.59 -23.31
N ASP A 196 -25.84 -1.51 -23.28
CA ASP A 196 -27.08 -1.38 -22.50
C ASP A 196 -26.96 -2.03 -21.11
N VAL A 197 -25.80 -2.58 -20.76
CA VAL A 197 -25.57 -3.37 -19.56
C VAL A 197 -24.59 -2.69 -18.60
N VAL A 198 -24.96 -2.54 -17.33
CA VAL A 198 -24.07 -1.94 -16.33
C VAL A 198 -23.33 -3.03 -15.56
N PHE A 199 -22.00 -2.96 -15.57
CA PHE A 199 -21.17 -3.79 -14.69
C PHE A 199 -20.89 -3.04 -13.38
N ILE A 200 -21.16 -3.67 -12.24
CA ILE A 200 -20.90 -3.13 -10.90
C ILE A 200 -19.87 -4.02 -10.21
N GLY A 201 -18.70 -3.46 -9.87
CA GLY A 201 -17.63 -4.12 -9.15
C GLY A 201 -16.75 -3.10 -8.44
N ASP A 202 -16.00 -3.52 -7.43
CA ASP A 202 -15.13 -2.67 -6.62
C ASP A 202 -13.63 -2.84 -6.91
N ASP A 203 -13.22 -3.92 -7.59
CA ASP A 203 -11.81 -4.17 -7.92
C ASP A 203 -11.42 -3.72 -9.34
N ALA A 204 -10.12 -3.51 -9.54
CA ALA A 204 -9.51 -3.14 -10.81
C ALA A 204 -9.73 -4.21 -11.90
N THR A 205 -9.99 -5.47 -11.56
CA THR A 205 -10.36 -6.49 -12.56
C THR A 205 -11.72 -6.26 -13.19
N ASP A 206 -12.70 -5.77 -12.44
CA ASP A 206 -14.06 -5.51 -12.94
C ASP A 206 -14.08 -4.33 -13.90
N MET A 207 -13.37 -3.27 -13.52
CA MET A 207 -13.18 -2.09 -14.37
C MET A 207 -12.50 -2.45 -15.69
N ARG A 208 -11.53 -3.38 -15.67
CA ARG A 208 -10.86 -3.88 -16.89
C ARG A 208 -11.77 -4.78 -17.73
N CYS A 209 -12.52 -5.68 -17.10
CA CYS A 209 -13.48 -6.56 -17.77
C CYS A 209 -14.56 -5.74 -18.52
N CYS A 210 -15.18 -4.77 -17.84
CA CYS A 210 -16.15 -3.85 -18.42
C CYS A 210 -15.55 -3.03 -19.57
N ARG A 211 -14.32 -2.51 -19.39
CA ARG A 211 -13.60 -1.76 -20.42
C ARG A 211 -13.35 -2.62 -21.67
N ASN A 212 -12.92 -3.86 -21.49
CA ASN A 212 -12.61 -4.79 -22.58
C ASN A 212 -13.88 -5.29 -23.29
N ALA A 213 -15.04 -5.28 -22.62
CA ALA A 213 -16.32 -5.71 -23.16
C ALA A 213 -17.01 -4.68 -24.08
N GLY A 214 -16.30 -3.61 -24.47
CA GLY A 214 -16.78 -2.62 -25.43
C GLY A 214 -17.03 -1.21 -24.86
N ALA A 215 -16.59 -0.93 -23.63
CA ALA A 215 -16.69 0.41 -23.05
C ALA A 215 -15.34 1.14 -23.02
N ALA A 216 -14.71 1.48 -24.17
CA ALA A 216 -13.68 2.55 -24.15
C ALA A 216 -13.15 3.14 -25.48
N ALA A 217 -13.33 2.57 -26.66
CA ALA A 217 -12.89 3.22 -27.91
C ALA A 217 -13.56 2.53 -29.10
N SER A 218 -14.10 3.29 -30.05
CA SER A 218 -14.45 2.69 -31.35
C SER A 218 -13.19 2.12 -32.00
N GLU A 219 -13.31 1.09 -32.86
CA GLU A 219 -12.17 0.57 -33.61
C GLU A 219 -11.53 1.68 -34.46
N GLU A 220 -12.33 2.61 -35.01
CA GLU A 220 -11.82 3.78 -35.75
C GLU A 220 -10.91 4.66 -34.88
N LEU A 221 -11.26 4.86 -33.60
CA LEU A 221 -10.43 5.64 -32.69
C LEU A 221 -9.09 4.97 -32.41
N LYS A 222 -9.06 3.63 -32.29
CA LYS A 222 -7.79 2.89 -32.10
C LYS A 222 -6.89 3.00 -33.31
N GLU A 223 -7.45 2.89 -34.52
CA GLU A 223 -6.72 3.08 -35.77
C GLU A 223 -6.16 4.49 -35.90
N LEU A 224 -6.96 5.52 -35.57
CA LEU A 224 -6.53 6.91 -35.60
C LEU A 224 -5.40 7.18 -34.60
N ILE A 225 -5.49 6.65 -33.37
CA ILE A 225 -4.42 6.77 -32.37
C ILE A 225 -3.13 6.10 -32.89
N SER A 226 -3.23 4.91 -33.48
CA SER A 226 -2.08 4.21 -34.05
C SER A 226 -1.40 5.01 -35.18
N THR A 227 -2.18 5.76 -35.95
CA THR A 227 -1.71 6.63 -37.03
C THR A 227 -1.05 7.89 -36.46
N ALA A 228 -1.68 8.51 -35.46
CA ALA A 228 -1.13 9.67 -34.77
C ALA A 228 0.23 9.39 -34.11
N LEU A 229 0.38 8.23 -33.47
CA LEU A 229 1.63 7.82 -32.82
C LEU A 229 2.79 7.65 -33.81
N LYS A 230 2.52 7.43 -35.11
CA LYS A 230 3.55 7.44 -36.16
C LYS A 230 4.04 8.85 -36.52
N GLY A 231 3.40 9.89 -35.99
CA GLY A 231 3.80 11.29 -36.16
C GLY A 231 3.21 12.01 -37.37
N SER A 232 2.14 11.48 -37.99
CA SER A 232 1.50 12.13 -39.14
C SER A 232 0.50 13.23 -38.75
N LEU A 233 -0.11 13.14 -37.57
CA LEU A 233 -1.16 14.05 -37.12
C LEU A 233 -0.61 15.10 -36.14
N ARG A 234 -1.15 16.32 -36.21
CA ARG A 234 -0.90 17.44 -35.29
C ARG A 234 -1.88 17.41 -34.12
N TYR A 235 -3.15 17.12 -34.39
CA TYR A 235 -4.13 16.94 -33.33
C TYR A 235 -5.13 15.84 -33.66
N ILE A 236 -5.76 15.29 -32.62
CA ILE A 236 -6.93 14.43 -32.70
C ILE A 236 -7.99 15.00 -31.77
N LYS A 237 -9.18 15.23 -32.28
CA LYS A 237 -10.37 15.57 -31.52
C LYS A 237 -11.22 14.32 -31.30
N ILE A 238 -11.66 14.12 -30.07
CA ILE A 238 -12.47 12.99 -29.66
C ILE A 238 -13.73 13.55 -29.02
N SER A 239 -14.87 13.06 -29.49
CA SER A 239 -16.19 13.36 -28.94
C SER A 239 -16.86 12.09 -28.44
N ILE A 240 -17.88 12.24 -27.61
CA ILE A 240 -18.68 11.14 -27.09
C ILE A 240 -20.05 11.20 -27.74
N GLU A 241 -20.29 10.26 -28.65
CA GLU A 241 -21.56 10.11 -29.35
C GLU A 241 -22.17 8.76 -29.01
N ASN A 242 -23.46 8.74 -28.67
CA ASN A 242 -24.17 7.51 -28.27
C ASN A 242 -23.40 6.70 -27.20
N GLU A 243 -22.79 7.41 -26.25
CA GLU A 243 -21.96 6.85 -25.17
C GLU A 243 -20.69 6.08 -25.61
N LYS A 244 -20.28 6.23 -26.87
CA LYS A 244 -19.04 5.72 -27.44
C LYS A 244 -18.05 6.85 -27.70
N LEU A 245 -16.76 6.56 -27.54
CA LEU A 245 -15.68 7.48 -27.88
C LEU A 245 -15.40 7.38 -29.37
N VAL A 246 -15.65 8.47 -30.09
CA VAL A 246 -15.54 8.54 -31.55
C VAL A 246 -14.57 9.65 -31.95
N PRO A 247 -13.81 9.47 -33.04
CA PRO A 247 -13.02 10.56 -33.61
C PRO A 247 -13.94 11.62 -34.23
N ASP A 248 -13.70 12.89 -33.89
CA ASP A 248 -14.53 14.04 -34.33
C ASP A 248 -13.71 15.10 -35.09
N GLY A 249 -12.44 14.80 -35.37
CA GLY A 249 -11.56 15.67 -36.16
C GLY A 249 -10.10 15.29 -36.01
N SER A 250 -9.31 15.54 -37.06
CA SER A 250 -7.86 15.47 -37.00
C SER A 250 -7.27 16.32 -38.13
N SER A 251 -6.05 16.79 -37.95
CA SER A 251 -5.29 17.48 -39.00
C SER A 251 -3.83 17.08 -38.96
N THR A 252 -3.15 17.21 -40.09
CA THR A 252 -1.70 17.15 -40.19
C THR A 252 -1.07 18.48 -39.79
N THR A 253 0.26 18.49 -39.69
CA THR A 253 1.07 19.63 -39.29
C THR A 253 1.19 20.65 -40.43
N SER A 254 1.10 21.95 -40.14
CA SER A 254 1.37 23.02 -41.12
C SER A 254 2.61 23.85 -40.81
N GLY A 255 2.91 24.06 -39.53
CA GLY A 255 4.06 24.83 -39.06
C GLY A 255 4.61 24.28 -37.75
N SER A 256 5.18 25.16 -36.92
CA SER A 256 5.56 24.81 -35.56
C SER A 256 4.32 24.50 -34.71
N TRP A 257 4.50 23.75 -33.63
CA TRP A 257 3.41 23.46 -32.70
C TRP A 257 2.84 24.75 -32.06
N GLU A 258 3.62 25.83 -31.93
CA GLU A 258 3.09 27.08 -31.38
C GLU A 258 2.19 27.80 -32.39
N ASP A 259 2.60 27.83 -33.66
CA ASP A 259 1.84 28.46 -34.75
C ASP A 259 0.55 27.70 -35.08
N ASP A 260 0.63 26.37 -35.02
CA ASP A 260 -0.49 25.47 -35.32
C ASP A 260 -1.54 25.45 -34.21
N LEU A 261 -1.19 25.77 -32.95
CA LEU A 261 -2.08 25.52 -31.80
C LEU A 261 -3.37 26.34 -31.89
N ASP A 262 -3.28 27.66 -31.91
CA ASP A 262 -4.47 28.52 -31.89
C ASP A 262 -5.28 28.39 -33.20
N SER A 263 -4.58 28.35 -34.33
CA SER A 263 -5.19 28.26 -35.66
C SER A 263 -5.97 26.95 -35.86
N MET A 264 -5.50 25.84 -35.28
CA MET A 264 -6.16 24.53 -35.42
C MET A 264 -7.13 24.20 -34.29
N ILE A 265 -6.86 24.61 -33.05
CA ILE A 265 -7.67 24.21 -31.89
C ILE A 265 -8.87 25.13 -31.68
N GLN A 266 -8.72 26.46 -31.80
CA GLN A 266 -9.81 27.40 -31.54
C GLN A 266 -11.08 27.11 -32.38
N PRO A 267 -11.00 26.78 -33.68
CA PRO A 267 -12.20 26.44 -34.47
C PRO A 267 -12.90 25.15 -34.04
N GLN A 268 -12.23 24.28 -33.27
CA GLN A 268 -12.79 23.00 -32.83
C GLN A 268 -13.58 23.11 -31.52
N LEU A 269 -13.49 24.25 -30.82
CA LEU A 269 -14.11 24.48 -29.52
C LEU A 269 -15.48 25.15 -29.68
N PHE A 270 -16.54 24.43 -29.33
CA PHE A 270 -17.92 24.93 -29.33
C PHE A 270 -18.33 25.43 -27.94
N GLU A 271 -19.23 26.40 -27.82
CA GLU A 271 -19.59 26.95 -26.50
C GLU A 271 -20.52 26.02 -25.69
N ASP A 272 -21.23 25.12 -26.35
CA ASP A 272 -22.25 24.25 -25.77
C ASP A 272 -21.87 22.76 -25.78
N LYS A 273 -20.72 22.40 -26.37
CA LYS A 273 -20.28 21.01 -26.51
C LYS A 273 -18.88 20.79 -25.92
N PRO A 274 -18.74 19.88 -24.94
CA PRO A 274 -17.44 19.41 -24.48
C PRO A 274 -16.74 18.55 -25.53
N CYS A 275 -15.41 18.49 -25.49
CA CYS A 275 -14.60 17.60 -26.31
C CYS A 275 -13.26 17.28 -25.63
N TYR A 276 -12.59 16.23 -26.11
CA TYR A 276 -11.18 15.99 -25.80
C TYR A 276 -10.30 16.22 -27.01
N ILE A 277 -9.10 16.72 -26.80
CA ILE A 277 -8.13 16.94 -27.85
C ILE A 277 -6.78 16.40 -27.39
N PHE A 278 -6.15 15.56 -28.21
CA PHE A 278 -4.72 15.27 -28.10
C PHE A 278 -3.98 16.14 -29.10
N TYR A 279 -3.06 16.97 -28.61
CA TYR A 279 -2.27 17.88 -29.43
C TYR A 279 -0.79 17.48 -29.39
N ARG A 280 -0.14 17.42 -30.54
CA ARG A 280 1.24 16.96 -30.67
C ARG A 280 2.22 18.13 -30.63
N LEU A 281 3.20 18.05 -29.74
CA LEU A 281 4.35 18.94 -29.69
C LEU A 281 5.40 18.52 -30.74
N ASP A 282 6.32 19.43 -31.06
CA ASP A 282 7.45 19.10 -31.96
C ASP A 282 8.58 18.34 -31.24
N GLU A 283 8.58 18.39 -29.91
CA GLU A 283 9.52 17.68 -29.05
C GLU A 283 9.31 16.16 -29.07
N ARG A 284 10.39 15.41 -28.80
CA ARG A 284 10.41 13.95 -28.75
C ARG A 284 11.06 13.45 -27.47
N ASN A 285 10.62 12.30 -26.98
CA ASN A 285 11.25 11.63 -25.85
C ASN A 285 12.52 10.85 -26.25
N SER A 286 13.20 10.24 -25.26
CA SER A 286 14.40 9.41 -25.44
C SER A 286 14.22 8.23 -26.39
N TYR A 287 12.97 7.81 -26.66
CA TYR A 287 12.62 6.73 -27.58
C TYR A 287 12.18 7.23 -28.96
N GLN A 288 12.47 8.51 -29.28
CA GLN A 288 12.13 9.15 -30.56
C GLN A 288 10.61 9.26 -30.85
N ASN A 289 9.76 9.10 -29.84
CA ASN A 289 8.32 9.34 -29.99
C ASN A 289 7.99 10.80 -29.72
N TYR A 290 7.10 11.40 -30.52
CA TYR A 290 6.60 12.75 -30.29
C TYR A 290 5.85 12.86 -28.97
N LEU A 291 5.98 14.01 -28.31
CA LEU A 291 5.27 14.34 -27.09
C LEU A 291 3.89 14.91 -27.39
N TRP A 292 2.94 14.65 -26.49
CA TRP A 292 1.54 15.05 -26.65
C TRP A 292 1.03 15.76 -25.40
N VAL A 293 0.16 16.74 -25.61
CA VAL A 293 -0.62 17.40 -24.57
C VAL A 293 -2.05 16.92 -24.68
N PHE A 294 -2.63 16.52 -23.55
CA PHE A 294 -4.04 16.16 -23.47
C PHE A 294 -4.84 17.35 -22.98
N MET A 295 -5.80 17.79 -23.79
CA MET A 295 -6.67 18.94 -23.53
C MET A 295 -8.09 18.45 -23.33
N SER A 296 -8.66 18.75 -22.16
CA SER A 296 -10.05 18.43 -21.81
C SER A 296 -10.86 19.70 -21.76
N TYR A 297 -11.73 19.90 -22.74
CA TYR A 297 -12.59 21.08 -22.82
C TYR A 297 -14.01 20.75 -22.36
N THR A 298 -14.52 21.47 -21.37
CA THR A 298 -15.88 21.29 -20.85
C THR A 298 -16.48 22.66 -20.54
N PRO A 299 -17.15 23.28 -21.51
CA PRO A 299 -17.63 24.65 -21.36
C PRO A 299 -18.81 24.74 -20.40
N ASP A 300 -18.96 25.90 -19.76
CA ASP A 300 -19.97 26.07 -18.72
C ASP A 300 -21.41 26.04 -19.24
N ASN A 301 -21.61 26.37 -20.52
CA ASN A 301 -22.93 26.34 -21.14
C ASN A 301 -23.34 24.93 -21.62
N ALA A 302 -22.45 23.94 -21.54
CA ALA A 302 -22.77 22.56 -21.92
C ALA A 302 -23.83 21.94 -21.00
N LYS A 303 -24.62 21.01 -21.54
CA LYS A 303 -25.62 20.26 -20.76
C LYS A 303 -24.92 19.50 -19.63
N VAL A 304 -25.55 19.49 -18.45
CA VAL A 304 -25.02 18.81 -17.25
C VAL A 304 -24.69 17.34 -17.53
N ARG A 305 -25.53 16.65 -18.30
CA ARG A 305 -25.28 15.25 -18.72
C ARG A 305 -23.93 15.12 -19.44
N ASP A 306 -23.64 16.01 -20.37
CA ASP A 306 -22.42 15.97 -21.19
C ASP A 306 -21.21 16.34 -20.34
N LYS A 307 -21.30 17.39 -19.50
CA LYS A 307 -20.24 17.71 -18.53
C LYS A 307 -19.88 16.52 -17.64
N MET A 308 -20.88 15.83 -17.10
CA MET A 308 -20.67 14.64 -16.27
C MET A 308 -20.05 13.49 -17.05
N LEU A 309 -20.46 13.29 -18.30
CA LEU A 309 -19.93 12.22 -19.15
C LEU A 309 -18.44 12.47 -19.47
N TYR A 310 -18.09 13.67 -19.91
CA TYR A 310 -16.70 14.06 -20.21
C TYR A 310 -15.82 14.18 -18.94
N ALA A 311 -16.36 14.54 -17.79
CA ALA A 311 -15.58 14.44 -16.55
C ALA A 311 -15.27 12.97 -16.19
N ALA A 312 -16.26 12.08 -16.36
CA ALA A 312 -16.15 10.67 -16.00
C ALA A 312 -15.23 9.86 -16.91
N THR A 313 -15.17 10.18 -18.21
CA THR A 313 -14.37 9.41 -19.18
C THR A 313 -12.96 9.97 -19.38
N LYS A 314 -12.61 11.11 -18.77
CA LYS A 314 -11.32 11.81 -18.98
C LYS A 314 -10.12 10.89 -18.76
N ALA A 315 -10.08 10.22 -17.61
CA ALA A 315 -8.99 9.32 -17.25
C ALA A 315 -8.91 8.09 -18.19
N THR A 316 -10.05 7.60 -18.67
CA THR A 316 -10.12 6.47 -19.61
C THR A 316 -9.56 6.84 -20.97
N VAL A 317 -9.93 8.01 -21.49
CA VAL A 317 -9.43 8.55 -22.76
C VAL A 317 -7.93 8.80 -22.69
N ARG A 318 -7.48 9.46 -21.62
CA ARG A 318 -6.04 9.69 -21.38
C ARG A 318 -5.24 8.39 -21.34
N LYS A 319 -5.76 7.34 -20.69
CA LYS A 319 -5.12 6.01 -20.63
C LYS A 319 -5.24 5.20 -21.91
N ALA A 320 -6.20 5.51 -22.79
CA ALA A 320 -6.31 4.87 -24.10
C ALA A 320 -5.20 5.38 -25.04
N PHE A 321 -4.79 6.63 -24.86
CA PHE A 321 -3.58 7.18 -25.44
C PHE A 321 -2.36 6.70 -24.64
N GLN A 322 -1.29 6.29 -25.32
CA GLN A 322 -0.16 5.61 -24.69
C GLN A 322 0.45 6.44 -23.54
N SER A 323 0.45 5.90 -22.31
CA SER A 323 0.75 6.64 -21.07
C SER A 323 2.14 7.29 -20.99
N GLY A 324 3.08 6.95 -21.88
CA GLY A 324 4.45 7.48 -21.89
C GLY A 324 4.73 8.57 -22.93
N VAL A 325 3.75 8.94 -23.76
CA VAL A 325 3.90 10.01 -24.76
C VAL A 325 3.15 11.30 -24.39
N VAL A 326 2.17 11.21 -23.49
CA VAL A 326 1.41 12.36 -23.00
C VAL A 326 2.18 12.99 -21.84
N VAL A 327 2.68 14.21 -22.03
CA VAL A 327 3.54 14.90 -21.05
C VAL A 327 2.78 15.85 -20.15
N ASP A 328 1.65 16.36 -20.61
CA ASP A 328 0.86 17.35 -19.88
C ASP A 328 -0.65 17.14 -20.09
N ASP A 329 -1.44 17.60 -19.13
CA ASP A 329 -2.90 17.45 -19.05
C ASP A 329 -3.52 18.77 -18.59
N ILE A 330 -4.20 19.46 -19.51
CA ILE A 330 -4.90 20.73 -19.24
C ILE A 330 -6.42 20.51 -19.28
N ALA A 331 -7.11 20.98 -18.25
CA ALA A 331 -8.56 21.02 -18.19
C ALA A 331 -9.01 22.47 -18.33
N ALA A 332 -9.95 22.71 -19.24
CA ALA A 332 -10.41 24.04 -19.56
C ALA A 332 -11.94 24.12 -19.61
N THR A 333 -12.45 25.26 -19.17
CA THR A 333 -13.87 25.64 -19.23
C THR A 333 -14.11 26.77 -20.23
N THR A 334 -13.07 27.55 -20.53
CA THR A 334 -13.12 28.65 -21.50
C THR A 334 -12.20 28.35 -22.69
N LYS A 335 -12.46 28.98 -23.84
CA LYS A 335 -11.63 28.80 -25.04
C LYS A 335 -10.25 29.42 -24.89
N ASP A 336 -10.17 30.51 -24.13
CA ASP A 336 -8.93 31.24 -23.85
C ASP A 336 -7.93 30.40 -23.05
N GLU A 337 -8.40 29.48 -22.20
CA GLU A 337 -7.55 28.54 -21.46
C GLU A 337 -6.86 27.52 -22.38
N LEU A 338 -7.45 27.19 -23.53
CA LEU A 338 -6.87 26.31 -24.55
C LEU A 338 -6.18 27.07 -25.69
N SER A 339 -5.96 28.37 -25.52
CA SER A 339 -5.06 29.13 -26.40
C SER A 339 -3.58 28.90 -26.05
N LEU A 340 -2.66 29.30 -26.93
CA LEU A 340 -1.23 29.30 -26.66
C LEU A 340 -0.89 30.12 -25.41
N ALA A 341 -1.53 31.28 -25.24
CA ALA A 341 -1.37 32.11 -24.05
C ALA A 341 -1.93 31.41 -22.79
N GLY A 342 -3.04 30.68 -22.92
CA GLY A 342 -3.61 29.85 -21.84
C GLY A 342 -2.66 28.72 -21.43
N TYR A 343 -2.11 28.00 -22.42
CA TYR A 343 -1.19 26.90 -22.18
C TYR A 343 0.12 27.35 -21.51
N ARG A 344 0.68 28.50 -21.92
CA ARG A 344 1.86 29.08 -21.27
C ARG A 344 1.59 29.43 -19.79
N ARG A 345 0.44 30.03 -19.49
CA ARG A 345 0.03 30.31 -18.09
C ARG A 345 -0.12 29.03 -17.26
N HIS A 346 -0.64 27.95 -17.84
CA HIS A 346 -0.73 26.64 -17.18
C HIS A 346 0.65 26.09 -16.82
N LEU A 347 1.61 26.14 -17.75
CA LEU A 347 3.00 25.71 -17.50
C LEU A 347 3.70 26.56 -16.42
N GLU A 348 3.45 27.87 -16.39
CA GLU A 348 3.95 28.76 -15.34
C GLU A 348 3.34 28.42 -13.98
N SER A 349 2.03 28.15 -13.93
CA SER A 349 1.34 27.75 -12.69
C SER A 349 1.84 26.42 -12.13
N GLN A 350 2.21 25.45 -12.98
CA GLN A 350 2.79 24.19 -12.52
C GLN A 350 4.18 24.35 -11.91
N LYS A 351 4.95 25.35 -12.35
CA LYS A 351 6.28 25.66 -11.82
C LYS A 351 6.26 26.55 -10.58
N ALA A 352 5.14 27.21 -10.32
CA ALA A 352 4.97 28.06 -9.14
C ALA A 352 5.02 27.22 -7.85
N ALA A 353 5.51 27.82 -6.76
CA ALA A 353 5.56 27.16 -5.47
C ALA A 353 4.14 26.79 -5.01
N PRO A 354 3.92 25.55 -4.51
CA PRO A 354 2.62 25.15 -4.00
C PRO A 354 2.24 26.01 -2.78
N PRO A 355 0.97 26.35 -2.61
CA PRO A 355 0.52 27.06 -1.43
C PRO A 355 0.67 26.14 -0.21
N LEU A 356 1.48 26.57 0.76
CA LEU A 356 1.69 25.87 2.03
C LEU A 356 0.86 26.53 3.15
N SER A 357 0.35 25.70 4.06
CA SER A 357 -0.29 26.17 5.29
C SER A 357 0.76 26.67 6.29
N GLN A 358 0.34 27.51 7.24
CA GLN A 358 1.23 28.01 8.30
C GLN A 358 1.86 26.87 9.11
N THR A 359 1.10 25.79 9.34
CA THR A 359 1.59 24.60 10.05
C THR A 359 2.67 23.86 9.27
N GLU A 360 2.50 23.70 7.95
CA GLU A 360 3.50 23.04 7.10
C GLU A 360 4.77 23.87 6.99
N VAL A 361 4.67 25.20 6.90
CA VAL A 361 5.83 26.11 6.94
C VAL A 361 6.59 25.95 8.25
N ALA A 362 5.90 25.97 9.39
CA ALA A 362 6.54 25.80 10.70
C ALA A 362 7.21 24.43 10.85
N LEU A 363 6.57 23.36 10.35
CA LEU A 363 7.14 22.01 10.39
C LEU A 363 8.39 21.90 9.51
N GLN A 364 8.38 22.52 8.33
CA GLN A 364 9.54 22.57 7.46
C GLN A 364 10.70 23.36 8.10
N GLU A 365 10.41 24.46 8.80
CA GLU A 365 11.42 25.20 9.58
C GLU A 365 12.01 24.36 10.71
N LEU A 366 11.20 23.57 11.43
CA LEU A 366 11.68 22.65 12.46
C LEU A 366 12.59 21.57 11.89
N GLN A 367 12.20 20.93 10.78
CA GLN A 367 13.02 19.91 10.12
C GLN A 367 14.39 20.47 9.69
N LEU A 368 14.40 21.66 9.07
CA LEU A 368 15.65 22.33 8.68
C LEU A 368 16.55 22.66 9.88
N ASN A 369 15.96 22.91 11.06
CA ASN A 369 16.71 23.16 12.28
C ASN A 369 17.19 21.86 12.95
N GLU A 370 16.41 20.78 12.94
CA GLU A 370 16.82 19.47 13.43
C GLU A 370 18.01 18.92 12.64
N ASP A 371 17.97 19.00 11.31
CA ASP A 371 19.06 18.58 10.42
C ASP A 371 20.37 19.34 10.71
N ARG A 372 20.28 20.57 11.23
CA ARG A 372 21.46 21.35 11.66
C ARG A 372 22.04 20.87 13.00
N VAL A 373 21.20 20.36 13.89
CA VAL A 373 21.65 19.85 15.21
C VAL A 373 22.41 18.53 15.04
N ASP A 374 22.01 17.68 14.09
CA ASP A 374 22.65 16.37 13.85
C ASP A 374 24.08 16.49 13.25
N VAL A 375 24.45 17.66 12.73
CA VAL A 375 25.80 17.94 12.19
C VAL A 375 26.78 18.41 13.27
N GLY A 376 26.31 18.65 14.51
CA GLY A 376 27.15 19.03 15.64
C GLY A 376 27.90 17.85 16.25
N THR A 377 29.17 17.66 15.89
CA THR A 377 30.12 16.66 16.41
C THR A 377 30.58 16.88 17.87
N ALA A 378 29.75 17.48 18.72
CA ALA A 378 30.03 17.61 20.15
C ALA A 378 28.94 16.87 20.92
N THR A 379 29.32 15.69 21.43
CA THR A 379 28.71 14.98 22.57
C THR A 379 27.20 15.17 22.69
N ARG A 380 26.43 14.15 22.31
CA ARG A 380 25.02 14.01 22.71
C ARG A 380 24.92 14.27 24.21
N GLN A 381 24.62 15.50 24.60
CA GLN A 381 24.40 15.86 26.00
C GLN A 381 23.06 15.25 26.34
N SER A 382 23.07 14.03 26.86
CA SER A 382 21.91 13.56 27.60
C SER A 382 21.75 14.51 28.77
N HIS A 383 20.65 15.26 28.83
CA HIS A 383 20.33 16.20 29.91
C HIS A 383 20.20 15.55 31.31
N LEU A 384 20.45 14.24 31.44
CA LEU A 384 20.48 13.51 32.70
C LEU A 384 21.94 13.35 33.14
N HIS A 385 22.37 14.19 34.09
CA HIS A 385 23.63 13.97 34.79
C HIS A 385 23.51 12.77 35.75
N GLY A 386 24.54 11.92 35.83
CA GLY A 386 24.56 10.78 36.75
C GLY A 386 24.50 11.21 38.22
N VAL A 387 24.01 10.33 39.10
CA VAL A 387 23.90 10.58 40.55
C VAL A 387 25.10 9.95 41.26
N ALA A 388 25.96 10.76 41.87
CA ALA A 388 27.16 10.27 42.53
C ALA A 388 26.91 9.95 44.01
N PHE A 389 26.83 8.66 44.33
CA PHE A 389 26.77 8.19 45.73
C PHE A 389 28.17 7.91 46.28
N PRO A 390 28.47 8.29 47.53
CA PRO A 390 29.72 7.93 48.19
C PRO A 390 29.88 6.40 48.27
N ILE A 391 31.10 5.94 48.00
CA ILE A 391 31.49 4.53 48.10
C ILE A 391 32.09 4.29 49.48
N ASP A 392 31.57 3.30 50.22
CA ASP A 392 32.10 2.91 51.53
C ASP A 392 33.57 2.48 51.44
N GLN A 393 34.34 2.75 52.50
CA GLN A 393 35.77 2.43 52.55
C GLN A 393 36.06 0.93 52.33
N ASN A 394 35.20 0.04 52.82
CA ASN A 394 35.32 -1.40 52.62
C ASN A 394 35.14 -1.79 51.14
N ALA A 395 34.26 -1.10 50.41
CA ALA A 395 34.05 -1.32 48.99
C ALA A 395 35.23 -0.80 48.16
N LEU A 396 35.77 0.39 48.51
CA LEU A 396 36.99 0.91 47.88
C LEU A 396 38.19 -0.02 48.09
N GLN A 397 38.39 -0.53 49.30
CA GLN A 397 39.44 -1.51 49.58
C GLN A 397 39.27 -2.78 48.77
N ALA A 398 38.05 -3.33 48.68
CA ALA A 398 37.80 -4.53 47.87
C ALA A 398 38.05 -4.30 46.37
N LEU A 399 37.68 -3.13 45.84
CA LEU A 399 37.99 -2.76 44.45
C LEU A 399 39.50 -2.61 44.21
N GLN A 400 40.24 -2.03 45.17
CA GLN A 400 41.70 -1.97 45.11
C GLN A 400 42.35 -3.36 45.13
N GLN A 401 41.87 -4.25 46.00
CA GLN A 401 42.32 -5.65 46.03
C GLN A 401 42.02 -6.38 44.72
N LEU A 402 40.87 -6.10 44.09
CA LEU A 402 40.54 -6.60 42.75
C LEU A 402 41.48 -6.05 41.67
N GLY A 403 41.80 -4.75 41.72
CA GLY A 403 42.76 -4.11 40.81
C GLY A 403 44.18 -4.70 40.94
N ASN A 404 44.59 -5.04 42.17
CA ASN A 404 45.83 -5.77 42.46
C ASN A 404 45.75 -7.27 42.14
N LYS A 405 44.60 -7.77 41.65
CA LYS A 405 44.33 -9.17 41.32
C LYS A 405 44.42 -10.14 42.51
N GLU A 406 44.24 -9.62 43.73
CA GLU A 406 44.14 -10.43 44.96
C GLU A 406 42.75 -11.07 45.11
N LEU A 407 41.73 -10.43 44.56
CA LEU A 407 40.36 -10.94 44.50
C LEU A 407 39.99 -11.30 43.06
N ALA A 408 39.07 -12.25 42.92
CA ALA A 408 38.49 -12.59 41.62
C ALA A 408 37.13 -11.92 41.38
N TYR A 409 36.42 -11.54 42.45
CA TYR A 409 35.05 -11.04 42.34
C TYR A 409 34.68 -10.09 43.48
N VAL A 410 34.00 -8.99 43.13
CA VAL A 410 33.45 -7.99 44.06
C VAL A 410 32.02 -7.65 43.63
N ARG A 411 31.06 -7.77 44.56
CA ARG A 411 29.67 -7.33 44.38
C ARG A 411 29.39 -6.13 45.26
N LEU A 412 28.85 -5.08 44.66
CA LEU A 412 28.43 -3.85 45.35
C LEU A 412 26.91 -3.70 45.26
N ALA A 413 26.35 -3.12 46.31
CA ALA A 413 24.93 -2.78 46.40
C ALA A 413 24.76 -1.32 46.85
N VAL A 414 23.60 -0.75 46.55
CA VAL A 414 23.21 0.62 46.89
C VAL A 414 22.30 0.58 48.11
N GLU A 415 22.72 1.19 49.22
CA GLU A 415 21.87 1.37 50.40
C GLU A 415 21.01 2.63 50.21
N MET A 416 19.74 2.43 49.86
CA MET A 416 18.82 3.53 49.52
C MET A 416 18.53 4.51 50.67
N SER A 417 18.67 4.08 51.93
CA SER A 417 18.38 4.91 53.10
C SER A 417 19.50 5.88 53.45
N LYS A 418 20.75 5.52 53.13
CA LYS A 418 21.96 6.30 53.43
C LYS A 418 22.63 6.85 52.18
N GLU A 419 22.05 6.60 51.00
CA GLU A 419 22.53 7.05 49.71
C GLU A 419 24.01 6.74 49.48
N ARG A 420 24.40 5.49 49.72
CA ARG A 420 25.80 5.04 49.63
C ARG A 420 25.93 3.69 48.94
N ILE A 421 27.08 3.47 48.32
CA ILE A 421 27.46 2.20 47.70
C ILE A 421 28.31 1.42 48.68
N TYR A 422 27.88 0.22 49.05
CA TYR A 422 28.56 -0.63 50.02
C TYR A 422 28.99 -1.97 49.42
N LEU A 423 29.94 -2.62 50.09
CA LEU A 423 30.41 -3.95 49.72
C LEU A 423 29.40 -4.98 50.20
N ASP A 424 28.81 -5.72 49.27
CA ASP A 424 27.84 -6.77 49.59
C ASP A 424 28.53 -8.14 49.71
N THR A 425 29.39 -8.51 48.76
CA THR A 425 30.14 -9.78 48.82
C THR A 425 31.46 -9.67 48.05
N LYS A 426 32.50 -10.36 48.50
CA LYS A 426 33.76 -10.56 47.75
C LYS A 426 34.19 -12.02 47.76
N LYS A 427 34.92 -12.46 46.74
CA LYS A 427 35.54 -13.80 46.69
C LYS A 427 36.96 -13.73 46.15
N GLU A 428 37.85 -14.52 46.75
CA GLU A 428 39.27 -14.66 46.34
C GLU A 428 39.42 -15.46 45.05
N SER A 429 38.53 -16.42 44.80
CA SER A 429 38.50 -17.22 43.58
C SER A 429 37.07 -17.35 43.05
N MET A 430 36.92 -17.23 41.74
CA MET A 430 35.65 -17.33 41.02
C MET A 430 35.90 -17.75 39.57
N THR A 431 35.08 -18.68 39.06
CA THR A 431 35.02 -19.02 37.63
C THR A 431 33.84 -18.32 36.98
N ALA A 432 33.88 -18.15 35.65
CA ALA A 432 32.81 -17.48 34.91
C ALA A 432 31.44 -18.18 35.10
N ASP A 433 31.40 -19.52 35.08
CA ASP A 433 30.16 -20.28 35.31
C ASP A 433 29.59 -20.11 36.74
N GLY A 434 30.46 -19.80 37.70
CA GLY A 434 30.09 -19.53 39.09
C GLY A 434 29.41 -18.17 39.30
N LEU A 435 29.44 -17.27 38.30
CA LEU A 435 28.82 -15.95 38.38
C LEU A 435 27.30 -16.02 38.46
N SER A 436 26.69 -16.93 37.70
CA SER A 436 25.23 -17.11 37.67
C SER A 436 24.64 -17.36 39.06
N ALA A 437 25.36 -18.08 39.92
CA ALA A 437 24.94 -18.41 41.28
C ALA A 437 25.09 -17.24 42.29
N VAL A 438 25.83 -16.19 41.95
CA VAL A 438 26.05 -15.02 42.82
C VAL A 438 25.33 -13.76 42.37
N VAL A 439 24.61 -13.79 41.25
CA VAL A 439 23.74 -12.69 40.85
C VAL A 439 22.42 -12.78 41.61
N PRO A 440 22.01 -11.75 42.38
CA PRO A 440 20.74 -11.77 43.07
C PRO A 440 19.55 -11.74 42.10
N ASP A 441 18.57 -12.61 42.33
CA ASP A 441 17.34 -12.65 41.52
C ASP A 441 16.29 -11.59 41.91
N GLY A 442 16.44 -10.94 43.06
CA GLY A 442 15.42 -10.05 43.65
C GLY A 442 15.75 -8.56 43.59
N HIS A 443 17.03 -8.19 43.55
CA HIS A 443 17.50 -6.81 43.67
C HIS A 443 18.61 -6.53 42.65
N PRO A 444 18.72 -5.31 42.11
CA PRO A 444 19.82 -4.96 41.23
C PRO A 444 21.14 -4.96 41.98
N SER A 445 22.25 -5.19 41.28
CA SER A 445 23.59 -5.20 41.88
C SER A 445 24.65 -4.84 40.85
N TYR A 446 25.77 -4.33 41.34
CA TYR A 446 26.97 -4.14 40.53
C TYR A 446 27.97 -5.23 40.82
N HIS A 447 28.64 -5.70 39.79
CA HIS A 447 29.62 -6.76 39.87
C HIS A 447 30.88 -6.36 39.13
N PHE A 448 32.01 -6.56 39.77
CA PHE A 448 33.31 -6.50 39.13
C PHE A 448 33.93 -7.90 39.20
N PHE A 449 34.28 -8.43 38.04
CA PHE A 449 34.77 -9.78 37.89
C PHE A 449 36.08 -9.80 37.11
N LEU A 450 37.10 -10.47 37.67
CA LEU A 450 38.37 -10.71 37.01
C LEU A 450 38.24 -11.91 36.07
N PHE A 451 37.99 -11.64 34.80
CA PHE A 451 37.82 -12.66 33.78
C PHE A 451 39.17 -13.14 33.24
N LYS A 452 39.59 -14.31 33.74
CA LYS A 452 40.80 -15.03 33.31
C LYS A 452 40.46 -15.90 32.11
N HIS A 453 41.00 -15.59 30.95
CA HIS A 453 40.65 -16.28 29.70
C HIS A 453 41.82 -16.26 28.72
N THR A 454 41.80 -17.17 27.75
CA THR A 454 42.77 -17.20 26.65
C THR A 454 42.06 -16.80 25.36
N PHE A 455 42.57 -15.77 24.69
CA PHE A 455 42.05 -15.29 23.41
C PHE A 455 43.19 -15.24 22.39
N GLU A 456 42.98 -15.81 21.21
CA GLU A 456 43.99 -15.92 20.12
C GLU A 456 45.35 -16.51 20.54
N GLY A 457 45.40 -17.29 21.62
CA GLY A 457 46.61 -17.95 22.14
C GLY A 457 47.28 -17.20 23.30
N ASP A 458 46.86 -15.96 23.58
CA ASP A 458 47.39 -15.17 24.69
C ASP A 458 46.48 -15.26 25.92
N TYR A 459 47.09 -15.50 27.09
CA TYR A 459 46.38 -15.50 28.37
C TYR A 459 46.18 -14.05 28.85
N GLN A 460 44.93 -13.69 29.13
CA GLN A 460 44.53 -12.35 29.55
C GLN A 460 43.71 -12.41 30.84
N GLU A 461 43.84 -11.35 31.65
CA GLU A 461 43.08 -11.17 32.88
C GLU A 461 42.40 -9.80 32.84
N SER A 462 41.14 -9.80 32.41
CA SER A 462 40.39 -8.59 32.11
C SER A 462 39.31 -8.35 33.17
N ILE A 463 39.23 -7.13 33.68
CA ILE A 463 38.17 -6.77 34.63
C ILE A 463 36.92 -6.38 33.85
N VAL A 464 35.82 -7.09 34.11
CA VAL A 464 34.51 -6.84 33.50
C VAL A 464 33.57 -6.27 34.56
N PHE A 465 32.89 -5.19 34.21
CA PHE A 465 31.82 -4.62 35.01
C PHE A 465 30.48 -5.17 34.52
N ILE A 466 29.65 -5.65 35.45
CA ILE A 466 28.32 -6.17 35.14
C ILE A 466 27.31 -5.43 36.02
N TYR A 467 26.28 -4.87 35.40
CA TYR A 467 25.10 -4.36 36.09
C TYR A 467 23.97 -5.37 35.91
N SER A 468 23.57 -6.02 37.00
CA SER A 468 22.41 -6.93 37.00
C SER A 468 21.17 -6.20 37.50
N CYS A 469 20.05 -6.32 36.77
CA CYS A 469 18.80 -5.68 37.12
C CYS A 469 17.59 -6.61 36.80
N PRO A 470 17.00 -7.30 37.80
CA PRO A 470 15.96 -8.32 37.61
C PRO A 470 14.56 -7.79 37.22
N GLY A 471 14.51 -6.67 36.51
CA GLY A 471 13.30 -6.05 35.98
C GLY A 471 12.27 -5.75 37.06
N PHE A 472 11.06 -6.28 36.91
CA PHE A 472 9.90 -6.00 37.78
C PHE A 472 10.00 -6.57 39.20
N LYS A 473 11.00 -7.41 39.50
CA LYS A 473 11.24 -7.90 40.87
C LYS A 473 11.80 -6.82 41.81
N SER A 474 12.40 -5.78 41.25
CA SER A 474 12.90 -4.61 41.97
C SER A 474 11.96 -3.41 41.82
N SER A 475 12.04 -2.44 42.74
CA SER A 475 11.19 -1.25 42.65
C SER A 475 11.68 -0.28 41.56
N ILE A 476 10.79 0.57 41.01
CA ILE A 476 11.20 1.61 40.03
C ILE A 476 12.30 2.52 40.62
N LYS A 477 12.14 2.92 41.89
CA LYS A 477 13.11 3.78 42.59
C LYS A 477 14.48 3.12 42.67
N GLU A 478 14.52 1.82 42.99
CA GLU A 478 15.75 1.03 43.06
C GLU A 478 16.42 0.97 41.69
N ARG A 479 15.71 0.55 40.63
CA ARG A 479 16.26 0.51 39.26
C ARG A 479 16.80 1.86 38.79
N MET A 480 16.05 2.94 39.03
CA MET A 480 16.46 4.29 38.67
C MET A 480 17.76 4.70 39.37
N LEU A 481 17.91 4.40 40.66
CA LEU A 481 19.12 4.70 41.41
C LEU A 481 20.33 3.91 40.88
N TYR A 482 20.18 2.60 40.66
CA TYR A 482 21.27 1.78 40.11
C TYR A 482 21.64 2.20 38.67
N SER A 483 20.68 2.56 37.81
CA SER A 483 21.01 3.05 36.48
C SER A 483 21.71 4.42 36.52
N SER A 484 21.31 5.30 37.46
CA SER A 484 21.87 6.66 37.58
C SER A 484 23.24 6.71 38.26
N CYS A 485 23.52 5.79 39.19
CA CYS A 485 24.80 5.72 39.91
C CYS A 485 25.88 4.93 39.16
N LYS A 486 25.52 4.23 38.08
CA LYS A 486 26.42 3.38 37.29
C LYS A 486 27.61 4.17 36.74
N GLU A 487 27.34 5.27 36.03
CA GLU A 487 28.42 6.01 35.36
C GLU A 487 29.37 6.70 36.35
N PRO A 488 28.89 7.41 37.39
CA PRO A 488 29.78 7.95 38.42
C PRO A 488 30.61 6.87 39.14
N LEU A 489 30.02 5.70 39.44
CA LEU A 489 30.75 4.59 40.05
C LEU A 489 31.90 4.11 39.15
N VAL A 490 31.63 3.88 37.87
CA VAL A 490 32.65 3.39 36.93
C VAL A 490 33.73 4.45 36.68
N SER A 491 33.36 5.73 36.57
CA SER A 491 34.34 6.83 36.48
C SER A 491 35.23 6.89 37.72
N VAL A 492 34.71 6.70 38.94
CA VAL A 492 35.57 6.63 40.14
C VAL A 492 36.56 5.46 40.06
N VAL A 493 36.13 4.29 39.57
CA VAL A 493 36.99 3.12 39.42
C VAL A 493 38.08 3.34 38.36
N GLU A 494 37.74 3.87 37.20
CA GLU A 494 38.67 4.12 36.09
C GLU A 494 39.60 5.32 36.40
N ASP A 495 39.05 6.44 36.90
CA ASP A 495 39.79 7.69 37.09
C ASP A 495 40.57 7.73 38.41
N SER A 496 39.96 7.28 39.52
CA SER A 496 40.57 7.39 40.86
C SER A 496 41.37 6.15 41.25
N LEU A 497 40.85 4.94 40.94
CA LEU A 497 41.55 3.69 41.24
C LEU A 497 42.46 3.20 40.11
N LYS A 498 42.39 3.81 38.92
CA LYS A 498 43.16 3.43 37.73
C LYS A 498 42.99 1.96 37.33
N ILE A 499 41.80 1.43 37.56
CA ILE A 499 41.43 0.07 37.17
C ILE A 499 40.76 0.13 35.80
N GLU A 500 41.34 -0.54 34.80
CA GLU A 500 40.78 -0.60 33.46
C GLU A 500 39.62 -1.60 33.40
N VAL A 501 38.42 -1.10 33.13
CA VAL A 501 37.22 -1.92 32.90
C VAL A 501 37.09 -2.18 31.40
N VAL A 502 37.43 -3.39 30.98
CA VAL A 502 37.49 -3.75 29.55
C VAL A 502 36.11 -3.73 28.90
N LYS A 503 35.08 -4.14 29.65
CA LYS A 503 33.70 -4.18 29.15
C LYS A 503 32.71 -3.89 30.27
N LYS A 504 31.67 -3.13 29.93
CA LYS A 504 30.50 -2.82 30.77
C LYS A 504 29.30 -3.61 30.20
N ILE A 505 28.84 -4.61 30.93
CA ILE A 505 27.75 -5.52 30.52
C ILE A 505 26.51 -5.22 31.37
N GLU A 506 25.33 -5.24 30.76
CA GLU A 506 24.05 -5.12 31.47
C GLU A 506 23.21 -6.37 31.23
N ILE A 507 22.72 -6.98 32.31
CA ILE A 507 21.91 -8.20 32.26
C ILE A 507 20.66 -8.04 33.13
N ASP A 508 19.60 -8.75 32.78
CA ASP A 508 18.40 -8.87 33.60
C ASP A 508 18.46 -10.10 34.52
N SER A 509 19.14 -11.17 34.11
CA SER A 509 19.21 -12.44 34.84
C SER A 509 20.62 -12.99 34.89
N GLY A 510 21.01 -13.57 36.04
CA GLY A 510 22.31 -14.24 36.20
C GLY A 510 22.51 -15.45 35.30
N LYS A 511 21.42 -16.02 34.75
CA LYS A 511 21.47 -17.19 33.86
C LYS A 511 22.15 -16.92 32.53
N ASP A 512 22.20 -15.65 32.11
CA ASP A 512 22.80 -15.25 30.84
C ASP A 512 24.33 -15.14 30.94
N LEU A 513 24.88 -15.15 32.16
CA LEU A 513 26.31 -15.16 32.43
C LEU A 513 26.90 -16.56 32.30
N SER A 514 27.25 -16.93 31.06
CA SER A 514 28.13 -18.05 30.76
C SER A 514 29.52 -17.57 30.37
N GLU A 515 30.55 -18.43 30.48
CA GLU A 515 31.89 -18.12 30.00
C GLU A 515 31.89 -17.70 28.51
N ALA A 516 31.10 -18.40 27.68
CA ALA A 516 30.96 -18.10 26.27
C ALA A 516 30.36 -16.70 26.02
N TYR A 517 29.35 -16.31 26.78
CA TYR A 517 28.71 -15.00 26.66
C TYR A 517 29.66 -13.86 27.02
N ILE A 518 30.41 -13.99 28.14
CA ILE A 518 31.39 -12.99 28.54
C ILE A 518 32.53 -12.91 27.51
N MET A 519 32.96 -14.05 26.96
CA MET A 519 33.99 -14.09 25.91
C MET A 519 33.53 -13.37 24.64
N GLU A 520 32.29 -13.56 24.20
CA GLU A 520 31.72 -12.86 23.04
C GLU A 520 31.55 -11.34 23.29
N GLU A 521 31.15 -10.94 24.50
CA GLU A 521 31.01 -9.52 24.84
C GLU A 521 32.35 -8.79 24.94
N VAL A 522 33.37 -9.44 25.49
CA VAL A 522 34.73 -8.89 25.56
C VAL A 522 35.39 -8.89 24.18
N HIS A 523 35.18 -9.94 23.38
CA HIS A 523 35.76 -10.12 22.05
C HIS A 523 34.67 -10.32 20.97
N PRO A 524 33.99 -9.24 20.54
CA PRO A 524 32.87 -9.35 19.61
C PRO A 524 33.32 -9.87 18.24
N SER A 525 32.62 -10.89 17.73
CA SER A 525 32.89 -11.42 16.40
C SER A 525 32.56 -10.39 15.31
N GLN A 526 33.52 -10.08 14.44
CA GLN A 526 33.27 -9.23 13.29
C GLN A 526 32.48 -10.01 12.24
N GLN A 527 31.15 -9.85 12.20
CA GLN A 527 30.34 -10.36 11.08
C GLN A 527 30.61 -9.53 9.81
N ALA A 528 31.71 -9.84 9.12
CA ALA A 528 32.11 -9.19 7.87
C ALA A 528 31.21 -9.55 6.68
N TYR A 529 30.39 -10.61 6.79
CA TYR A 529 29.60 -11.13 5.68
C TYR A 529 28.12 -11.22 6.03
N ARG A 530 27.31 -10.34 5.42
CA ARG A 530 25.86 -10.53 5.34
C ARG A 530 25.57 -11.41 4.12
N PRO A 531 25.13 -12.67 4.29
CA PRO A 531 24.84 -13.55 3.16
C PRO A 531 23.75 -12.91 2.29
N LYS A 532 24.10 -12.62 1.03
CA LYS A 532 23.12 -12.17 0.03
C LYS A 532 22.45 -13.41 -0.55
N PHE A 533 21.13 -13.49 -0.42
CA PHE A 533 20.34 -14.51 -1.10
C PHE A 533 20.61 -14.46 -2.61
N MET A 534 20.84 -15.62 -3.22
CA MET A 534 20.97 -15.70 -4.67
C MET A 534 19.67 -15.24 -5.33
N LYS A 535 19.79 -14.37 -6.33
CA LYS A 535 18.63 -14.01 -7.17
C LYS A 535 18.12 -15.28 -7.88
N PRO A 536 16.81 -15.42 -8.10
CA PRO A 536 16.26 -16.51 -8.90
C PRO A 536 16.96 -16.60 -10.26
N PRO A 537 17.19 -17.81 -10.81
CA PRO A 537 17.76 -17.96 -12.14
C PRO A 537 16.87 -17.22 -13.16
N GLY A 538 17.52 -16.42 -14.01
CA GLY A 538 16.82 -15.73 -15.10
C GLY A 538 16.16 -16.72 -16.07
N PRO A 539 15.17 -16.28 -16.86
CA PRO A 539 14.43 -17.16 -17.77
C PRO A 539 15.36 -17.93 -18.72
N ALA A 540 15.18 -19.26 -18.77
CA ALA A 540 16.10 -20.26 -19.35
C ALA A 540 16.37 -20.17 -20.87
N ARG A 541 15.91 -19.13 -21.55
CA ARG A 541 16.01 -19.00 -23.01
C ARG A 541 16.27 -17.56 -23.46
N ARG A 542 17.25 -16.90 -22.87
CA ARG A 542 17.88 -15.75 -23.54
C ARG A 542 18.85 -16.33 -24.58
N ARG A 543 18.34 -16.65 -25.78
CA ARG A 543 19.22 -16.92 -26.94
C ARG A 543 20.18 -15.74 -27.05
N SER A 544 21.46 -15.98 -26.81
CA SER A 544 22.51 -15.04 -27.18
C SER A 544 22.32 -14.72 -28.65
N ARG A 545 21.94 -13.47 -28.98
CA ARG A 545 22.08 -12.98 -30.34
C ARG A 545 23.56 -13.11 -30.68
N SER A 546 23.90 -14.05 -31.56
CA SER A 546 25.23 -14.12 -32.15
C SER A 546 25.55 -12.75 -32.77
N PRO A 547 26.78 -12.23 -32.60
CA PRO A 547 27.19 -11.01 -33.29
C PRO A 547 27.05 -11.25 -34.80
N ALA A 548 26.39 -10.33 -35.51
CA ALA A 548 26.36 -10.34 -36.95
C ALA A 548 27.82 -10.28 -37.46
N LYS A 549 28.21 -11.25 -38.28
CA LYS A 549 29.47 -11.19 -39.03
C LYS A 549 29.40 -9.98 -39.96
N ASN A 550 30.09 -8.90 -39.62
CA ASN A 550 30.43 -7.86 -40.58
C ASN A 550 31.48 -8.42 -41.53
N ASN A 551 31.05 -8.79 -42.75
CA ASN A 551 31.94 -8.89 -43.88
C ASN A 551 32.31 -7.46 -44.31
N HIS A 552 33.40 -6.93 -43.79
CA HIS A 552 34.15 -5.89 -44.49
C HIS A 552 35.43 -6.51 -45.03
N SER A 553 35.44 -6.65 -46.34
CA SER A 553 36.62 -6.89 -47.16
C SER A 553 37.49 -5.64 -47.15
N ASP A 554 38.63 -5.69 -46.48
CA ASP A 554 39.71 -4.73 -46.71
C ASP A 554 40.68 -5.29 -47.75
N ILE A 555 40.74 -4.55 -48.84
CA ILE A 555 41.71 -4.63 -49.92
C ILE A 555 42.91 -3.79 -49.51
N ALA A 556 44.10 -4.35 -49.76
CA ALA A 556 45.46 -3.78 -49.76
C ALA A 556 46.14 -3.61 -48.39
#